data_AF-A0A7M3ZBZ0-F1
#
_entry.id   AF-A0A7M3ZBZ0-F1
#
_cell.length_a   1.000
_cell.length_b   1.000
_cell.length_c   1.000
_cell.angle_alpha   90.00
_cell.angle_beta   90.00
_cell.angle_gamma   90.00
#
_symmetry.space_group_name_H-M   'P 1'
#
loop_
_entity.id
_entity.type
_entity.pdbx_description
1 polymer ?
#
loop_
_entity_poly.entity_id
_entity_poly.type
_entity_poly.pdbx_seq_one_letter_code
_entity_poly.pdbx_strand_id
1 'polypeptide(L)'
;MVMTAAKKNDSCSASISIDASADVDSLVAALATEDVSIIKDDSSITIEVTSGNLSDLRARLNTALRSLQAASEALIEVDRSA
;
A
#
# COMPACT_ATOMS: atom_id res chain seq x y z
N MET A 1 20.55 27.70 2.06
CA MET A 1 19.59 27.16 1.07
C MET A 1 20.38 26.28 0.11
N VAL A 2 20.49 24.98 0.40
CA VAL A 2 21.15 24.03 -0.51
C VAL A 2 20.03 23.28 -1.22
N MET A 3 19.70 23.73 -2.42
CA MET A 3 18.82 23.00 -3.32
C MET A 3 19.64 21.87 -3.93
N THR A 4 19.65 20.71 -3.27
CA THR A 4 20.09 19.47 -3.89
C THR A 4 19.10 19.16 -5.01
N ALA A 5 19.51 19.45 -6.24
CA ALA A 5 18.82 18.97 -7.41
C ALA A 5 18.78 17.44 -7.34
N ALA A 6 17.62 16.89 -7.01
CA ALA A 6 17.38 15.46 -7.07
C ALA A 6 17.78 14.98 -8.47
N LYS A 7 18.68 13.99 -8.57
CA LYS A 7 18.98 13.36 -9.85
C LYS A 7 17.65 12.87 -10.40
N LYS A 8 17.37 13.22 -11.66
CA LYS A 8 16.08 13.08 -12.34
C LYS A 8 15.56 11.63 -12.47
N ASN A 9 16.22 10.65 -11.85
CA ASN A 9 16.07 9.21 -12.10
C ASN A 9 16.36 8.33 -10.86
N ASP A 10 16.33 8.87 -9.64
CA ASP A 10 16.44 8.01 -8.46
C ASP A 10 15.10 7.27 -8.27
N SER A 11 15.15 5.94 -8.34
CA SER A 11 14.01 5.07 -8.04
C SER A 11 13.47 5.42 -6.66
N CYS A 12 12.20 5.84 -6.60
CA CYS A 12 11.54 6.23 -5.38
C CYS A 12 10.71 5.05 -4.88
N SER A 13 10.75 4.81 -3.57
CA SER A 13 9.94 3.80 -2.90
C SER A 13 9.12 4.42 -1.77
N ALA A 14 7.98 3.80 -1.47
CA ALA A 14 7.18 4.08 -0.30
C ALA A 14 6.75 2.75 0.32
N SER A 15 6.76 2.69 1.65
CA SER A 15 6.26 1.54 2.40
C SER A 15 5.12 1.95 3.34
N ILE A 16 4.12 1.09 3.44
CA ILE A 16 3.02 1.21 4.41
C ILE A 16 3.04 -0.06 5.26
N SER A 17 3.16 0.08 6.57
CA SER A 17 3.02 -1.01 7.52
C SER A 17 1.69 -0.90 8.24
N ILE A 18 0.93 -1.99 8.29
CA ILE A 18 -0.36 -2.09 8.95
C ILE A 18 -0.28 -3.25 9.94
N ASP A 19 -0.43 -2.96 11.22
CA ASP A 19 -0.58 -4.00 12.23
C ASP A 19 -1.97 -4.62 12.07
N ALA A 20 -2.01 -5.93 11.85
CA ALA A 20 -3.24 -6.67 11.63
C ALA A 20 -3.21 -7.96 12.46
N SER A 21 -4.08 -8.04 13.46
CA SER A 21 -4.18 -9.19 14.36
C SER A 21 -5.13 -10.28 13.87
N ALA A 22 -5.96 -10.02 12.85
CA ALA A 22 -6.84 -10.98 12.18
C ALA A 22 -7.25 -10.51 10.77
N ASP A 23 -7.59 -11.46 9.89
CA ASP A 23 -8.11 -11.29 8.51
C ASP A 23 -7.31 -10.41 7.55
N VAL A 24 -6.01 -10.70 7.53
CA VAL A 24 -5.01 -10.09 6.66
C VAL A 24 -5.17 -10.51 5.19
N ASP A 25 -5.66 -11.74 4.94
CA ASP A 25 -5.69 -12.34 3.60
C ASP A 25 -6.64 -11.63 2.63
N SER A 26 -7.77 -11.13 3.12
CA SER A 26 -8.73 -10.36 2.32
C SER A 26 -8.15 -9.01 1.88
N LEU A 27 -7.35 -8.36 2.74
CA LEU A 27 -6.61 -7.14 2.40
C LEU A 27 -5.53 -7.41 1.35
N VAL A 28 -4.76 -8.49 1.53
CA VAL A 28 -3.74 -8.91 0.55
C VAL A 28 -4.37 -9.19 -0.81
N ALA A 29 -5.50 -9.89 -0.85
CA ALA A 29 -6.22 -10.19 -2.09
C ALA A 29 -6.71 -8.93 -2.82
N ALA A 30 -7.18 -7.91 -2.08
CA ALA A 30 -7.62 -6.65 -2.66
C ALA A 30 -6.46 -5.79 -3.21
N LEU A 31 -5.26 -5.97 -2.67
CA LEU A 31 -4.05 -5.29 -3.13
C LEU A 31 -3.30 -6.07 -4.22
N ALA A 32 -3.57 -7.36 -4.41
CA ALA A 32 -2.91 -8.21 -5.39
C ALA A 32 -3.16 -7.79 -6.86
N THR A 33 -4.16 -6.95 -7.10
CA THR A 33 -4.42 -6.36 -8.42
C THR A 33 -3.55 -5.15 -8.71
N GLU A 34 -2.88 -4.60 -7.71
CA GLU A 34 -2.02 -3.44 -7.83
C GLU A 34 -0.56 -3.88 -8.06
N ASP A 35 0.21 -3.06 -8.79
CA ASP A 35 1.65 -3.27 -9.04
C ASP A 35 2.47 -2.90 -7.79
N VAL A 36 2.21 -3.63 -6.69
CA VAL A 36 2.76 -3.42 -5.34
C VAL A 36 3.33 -4.73 -4.80
N SER A 37 4.42 -4.63 -4.05
CA SER A 37 4.95 -5.77 -3.31
C SER A 37 4.31 -5.83 -1.94
N ILE A 38 3.87 -7.01 -1.52
CA ILE A 38 3.20 -7.21 -0.23
C ILE A 38 3.98 -8.27 0.55
N ILE A 39 4.41 -7.91 1.74
CA ILE A 39 5.06 -8.78 2.70
C ILE A 39 4.09 -8.95 3.86
N LYS A 40 3.64 -10.19 4.06
CA LYS A 40 2.75 -10.56 5.17
C LYS A 40 3.59 -11.22 6.26
N ASP A 41 3.51 -10.67 7.46
CA ASP A 41 4.00 -11.28 8.70
C ASP A 41 2.81 -11.75 9.56
N ASP A 42 3.08 -12.49 10.63
CA ASP A 42 2.04 -13.08 11.50
C ASP A 42 1.11 -12.04 12.14
N SER A 43 1.57 -10.79 12.29
CA SER A 43 0.82 -9.70 12.95
C SER A 43 0.79 -8.40 12.15
N SER A 44 1.26 -8.38 10.91
CA SER A 44 1.33 -7.15 10.12
C SER A 44 1.39 -7.42 8.61
N ILE A 45 1.04 -6.38 7.85
CA ILE A 45 1.26 -6.30 6.41
C ILE A 45 2.18 -5.13 6.15
N THR A 46 3.22 -5.36 5.37
CA THR A 46 4.01 -4.30 4.74
C THR A 46 3.71 -4.27 3.24
N ILE A 47 3.33 -3.09 2.74
CA ILE A 47 3.07 -2.84 1.32
C ILE A 47 4.17 -1.92 0.82
N GLU A 48 4.95 -2.38 -0.16
CA GLU A 48 5.99 -1.59 -0.82
C GLU A 48 5.55 -1.21 -2.23
N VAL A 49 5.64 0.09 -2.51
CA VAL A 49 5.37 0.67 -3.82
C VAL A 49 6.67 1.27 -4.33
N THR A 50 7.11 0.86 -5.52
CA THR A 50 8.30 1.40 -6.18
C THR A 50 7.93 2.06 -7.51
N SER A 51 8.66 3.12 -7.87
CA SER A 51 8.50 3.80 -9.14
C SER A 51 9.77 4.56 -9.56
N GLY A 52 9.92 4.77 -10.86
CA GLY A 52 11.04 5.55 -11.43
C GLY A 52 10.95 7.05 -11.20
N ASN A 53 9.80 7.58 -10.76
CA ASN A 53 9.64 8.99 -10.41
C ASN A 53 8.56 9.21 -9.33
N LEU A 54 8.59 10.39 -8.70
CA LEU A 54 7.70 10.75 -7.60
C LEU A 54 6.22 10.87 -8.01
N SER A 55 5.94 11.33 -9.24
CA SER A 55 4.56 11.52 -9.71
C SER A 55 3.86 10.18 -9.87
N ASP A 56 4.55 9.22 -10.47
CA ASP A 56 4.07 7.86 -10.67
C ASP A 56 4.00 7.11 -9.32
N LEU A 57 4.99 7.30 -8.44
CA LEU A 57 4.92 6.78 -7.07
C LEU A 57 3.66 7.27 -6.36
N ARG A 58 3.38 8.59 -6.43
CA ARG A 58 2.19 9.19 -5.83
C ARG A 58 0.91 8.62 -6.44
N ALA A 59 0.87 8.40 -7.76
CA ALA A 59 -0.29 7.83 -8.43
C ALA A 59 -0.55 6.39 -7.95
N ARG A 60 0.49 5.54 -8.00
CA ARG A 60 0.43 4.14 -7.54
C ARG A 60 0.05 4.03 -6.06
N LEU A 61 0.67 4.83 -5.21
CA LEU A 61 0.38 4.87 -3.78
C LEU A 61 -1.08 5.27 -3.50
N ASN A 62 -1.61 6.25 -4.22
CA ASN A 62 -3.01 6.66 -4.06
C ASN A 62 -3.99 5.57 -4.54
N THR A 63 -3.65 4.81 -5.58
CA THR A 63 -4.49 3.68 -6.00
C THR A 63 -4.47 2.59 -4.94
N ALA A 64 -3.28 2.18 -4.48
CA ALA A 64 -3.13 1.18 -3.42
C ALA A 64 -3.90 1.57 -2.14
N LEU A 65 -3.82 2.83 -1.70
CA LEU A 65 -4.57 3.34 -0.55
C LEU A 65 -6.09 3.30 -0.75
N ARG A 66 -6.59 3.61 -1.96
CA ARG A 66 -8.03 3.52 -2.24
C ARG A 66 -8.52 2.09 -2.24
N SER A 67 -7.75 1.16 -2.82
CA SER A 67 -8.06 -0.27 -2.79
C SER A 67 -8.03 -0.81 -1.36
N LEU A 68 -7.04 -0.39 -0.56
CA LEU A 68 -6.95 -0.72 0.87
C LEU A 68 -8.18 -0.22 1.64
N GLN A 69 -8.58 1.04 1.40
CA GLN A 69 -9.76 1.62 2.05
C GLN A 69 -11.03 0.83 1.71
N ALA A 70 -11.25 0.52 0.42
CA ALA A 70 -12.41 -0.25 0.00
C ALA A 70 -12.44 -1.66 0.60
N ALA A 71 -11.27 -2.32 0.68
CA ALA A 71 -11.14 -3.63 1.33
C ALA A 71 -11.44 -3.55 2.83
N SER A 72 -10.91 -2.52 3.51
CA SER A 72 -11.17 -2.29 4.93
C SER A 72 -12.64 -2.02 5.21
N GLU A 73 -13.32 -1.21 4.39
CA GLU A 73 -14.75 -0.94 4.53
C GLU A 73 -15.59 -2.20 4.32
N ALA A 74 -15.24 -3.03 3.34
CA ALA A 74 -15.91 -4.31 3.11
C ALA A 74 -15.76 -5.27 4.31
N LEU A 75 -14.57 -5.35 4.91
CA LEU A 75 -14.33 -6.17 6.10
C LEU A 75 -15.14 -5.70 7.31
N ILE A 76 -15.19 -4.39 7.55
CA ILE A 76 -15.99 -3.80 8.64
C ILE A 76 -17.48 -4.07 8.43
N GLU A 77 -17.97 -3.97 7.18
CA GLU A 77 -19.39 -4.20 6.89
C GLU A 77 -19.77 -5.68 7.02
N VAL A 78 -18.87 -6.60 6.68
CA VAL A 78 -19.06 -8.05 6.91
C VAL A 78 -19.13 -8.35 8.41
N ASP A 79 -18.22 -7.79 9.22
CA ASP A 79 -18.21 -7.97 10.68
C ASP A 79 -19.49 -7.42 11.34
N ARG A 80 -20.00 -6.27 10.85
CA ARG A 80 -21.26 -5.69 11.33
C ARG A 80 -22.51 -6.50 10.94
N SER A 81 -22.42 -7.28 9.86
CA SER A 81 -23.54 -8.07 9.33
C SER A 81 -23.63 -9.49 9.91
N ALA A 82 -22.66 -9.88 10.74
CA ALA A 82 -22.58 -11.18 11.43
C ALA A 82 -23.25 -11.15 12.80
#